data_AF-A0A5D0CMP2-F1
#
_entry.id   AF-A0A5D0CMP2-F1
#
_cell.length_a   1.000
_cell.length_b   1.000
_cell.length_c   1.000
_cell.angle_alpha   90.00
_cell.angle_beta   90.00
_cell.angle_gamma   90.00
#
_symmetry.space_group_name_H-M   'P 1'
#
loop_
_entity.id
_entity.type
_entity.pdbx_description
1 polymer ?
#
loop_
_entity_poly.entity_id
_entity_poly.type
_entity_poly.pdbx_seq_one_letter_code
_entity_poly.pdbx_strand_id
1 'polypeptide(L)'
;MSIGKNIKTFRKEKKLTQVELAKKANMSRSYLADVEGDRYNPSLDTLSDIAEALGVSTADLLHGRESFGKFIRLEREMAGLSLEEVCRRTGINETQLSRIENEDTTSHYFDVKTMKKLAEVLNVSYVQLYEATGALIDLTEQEKKEFFESLYKEDYINEQVLFTLNLFDFTDGKNKELLAEFINTLSELIVKSKKKFTFSINLEKPENYQQLKNNLIDHNDIDFKSSVIEALSNLALQHKITEKINPLPFKTEREFIHDAKIDLADKDLVKKYPTISVDGRPLSEKELRKIIGLIRMDRELEEE
;
A
#
# COMPACT_ATOMS: atom_id res chain seq x y z
N MET A 1 -23.54 18.14 1.06
CA MET A 1 -23.40 18.81 -0.26
C MET A 1 -24.59 18.39 -1.14
N SER A 2 -24.93 19.14 -2.18
CA SER A 2 -25.98 18.75 -3.14
C SER A 2 -25.39 17.97 -4.31
N ILE A 3 -26.22 17.17 -4.99
CA ILE A 3 -25.83 16.39 -6.17
C ILE A 3 -25.21 17.28 -7.26
N GLY A 4 -25.82 18.44 -7.54
CA GLY A 4 -25.31 19.38 -8.54
C GLY A 4 -23.92 19.92 -8.18
N LYS A 5 -23.67 20.20 -6.89
CA LYS A 5 -22.34 20.57 -6.41
C LYS A 5 -21.33 19.44 -6.55
N ASN A 6 -21.70 18.21 -6.25
CA ASN A 6 -20.84 17.04 -6.38
C ASN A 6 -20.42 16.84 -7.85
N ILE A 7 -21.38 16.83 -8.78
CA ILE A 7 -21.13 16.73 -10.23
C ILE A 7 -20.15 17.82 -10.68
N LYS A 8 -20.38 19.07 -10.25
CA LYS A 8 -19.52 20.20 -10.58
C LYS A 8 -18.10 20.04 -10.01
N THR A 9 -17.95 19.50 -8.82
CA THR A 9 -16.67 19.21 -8.18
C THR A 9 -15.90 18.18 -8.99
N PHE A 10 -16.48 17.00 -9.23
CA PHE A 10 -15.83 15.94 -10.02
C PHE A 10 -15.50 16.38 -11.44
N ARG A 11 -16.37 17.17 -12.08
CA ARG A 11 -16.08 17.73 -13.41
C ARG A 11 -14.81 18.59 -13.41
N LYS A 12 -14.65 19.43 -12.39
CA LYS A 12 -13.47 20.30 -12.25
C LYS A 12 -12.20 19.50 -11.94
N GLU A 13 -12.29 18.47 -11.09
CA GLU A 13 -11.18 17.54 -10.83
C GLU A 13 -10.70 16.88 -12.12
N LYS A 14 -11.63 16.42 -12.96
CA LYS A 14 -11.31 15.86 -14.29
C LYS A 14 -10.90 16.91 -15.33
N LYS A 15 -10.75 18.18 -14.93
CA LYS A 15 -10.40 19.33 -15.78
C LYS A 15 -11.30 19.48 -17.00
N LEU A 16 -12.57 19.06 -16.89
CA LEU A 16 -13.55 19.16 -17.95
C LEU A 16 -14.34 20.47 -17.87
N THR A 17 -14.63 21.07 -19.02
CA THR A 17 -15.66 22.09 -19.17
C THR A 17 -17.05 21.47 -19.12
N GLN A 18 -18.09 22.27 -18.86
CA GLN A 18 -19.48 21.80 -18.94
C GLN A 18 -19.83 21.27 -20.34
N VAL A 19 -19.22 21.84 -21.39
CA VAL A 19 -19.43 21.39 -22.77
C VAL A 19 -18.86 19.98 -22.97
N GLU A 20 -17.65 19.73 -22.47
CA GLU A 20 -16.98 18.44 -22.62
C GLU A 20 -17.67 17.34 -21.82
N LEU A 21 -18.06 17.61 -20.56
CA LEU A 21 -18.80 16.63 -19.77
C LEU A 21 -20.17 16.33 -20.39
N ALA A 22 -20.91 17.36 -20.82
CA ALA A 22 -22.21 17.16 -21.45
C ALA A 22 -22.10 16.30 -22.72
N LYS A 23 -21.05 16.53 -23.53
CA LYS A 23 -20.78 15.71 -24.71
C LYS A 23 -20.44 14.27 -24.36
N LYS A 24 -19.64 14.03 -23.32
CA LYS A 24 -19.30 12.68 -22.83
C LYS A 24 -20.51 11.93 -22.27
N ALA A 25 -21.39 12.63 -21.54
CA ALA A 25 -22.59 12.06 -20.94
C ALA A 25 -23.83 12.12 -21.86
N ASN A 26 -23.62 12.35 -23.17
CA ASN A 26 -24.66 12.40 -24.20
C ASN A 26 -25.88 13.29 -23.86
N MET A 27 -25.62 14.51 -23.35
CA MET A 27 -26.66 15.46 -22.96
C MET A 27 -26.35 16.88 -23.39
N SER A 28 -27.35 17.77 -23.29
CA SER A 28 -27.14 19.18 -23.62
C SER A 28 -26.35 19.90 -22.53
N ARG A 29 -25.46 20.82 -22.93
CA ARG A 29 -24.69 21.65 -21.99
C ARG A 29 -25.61 22.48 -21.07
N SER A 30 -26.75 22.95 -21.58
CA SER A 30 -27.73 23.71 -20.79
C SER A 30 -28.34 22.84 -19.70
N TYR A 31 -28.75 21.62 -20.04
CA TYR A 31 -29.28 20.66 -19.07
C TYR A 31 -28.26 20.32 -17.98
N LEU A 32 -27.00 20.02 -18.35
CA LEU A 32 -25.94 19.80 -17.36
C LEU A 32 -25.71 21.04 -16.47
N ALA A 33 -25.77 22.24 -17.02
CA ALA A 33 -25.62 23.48 -16.24
C ALA A 33 -26.81 23.75 -15.28
N ASP A 34 -28.00 23.24 -15.61
CA ASP A 34 -29.17 23.27 -14.73
C ASP A 34 -29.05 22.23 -13.61
N VAL A 35 -28.57 21.02 -13.92
CA VAL A 35 -28.27 19.98 -12.94
C VAL A 35 -27.18 20.43 -11.96
N GLU A 36 -26.03 20.94 -12.46
CA GLU A 36 -24.95 21.48 -11.62
C GLU A 36 -25.37 22.71 -10.79
N GLY A 37 -26.42 23.40 -11.23
CA GLY A 37 -26.98 24.58 -10.56
C GLY A 37 -28.07 24.24 -9.56
N ASP A 38 -28.33 22.96 -9.27
CA ASP A 38 -29.43 22.48 -8.43
C ASP A 38 -30.82 22.96 -8.91
N ARG A 39 -30.95 23.30 -10.20
CA ARG A 39 -32.23 23.72 -10.83
C ARG A 39 -33.07 22.54 -11.30
N TYR A 40 -32.46 21.36 -11.43
CA TYR A 40 -33.14 20.14 -11.86
C TYR A 40 -32.64 18.93 -11.05
N ASN A 41 -33.55 18.00 -10.76
CA ASN A 41 -33.19 16.74 -10.12
C ASN A 41 -33.05 15.67 -11.23
N PRO A 42 -31.82 15.23 -11.57
CA PRO A 42 -31.61 14.25 -12.63
C PRO A 42 -32.26 12.90 -12.29
N SER A 43 -32.69 12.14 -13.30
CA SER A 43 -33.09 10.75 -13.10
C SER A 43 -31.88 9.88 -12.72
N LEU A 44 -32.12 8.69 -12.18
CA LEU A 44 -31.03 7.74 -11.91
C LEU A 44 -30.24 7.38 -13.18
N ASP A 45 -30.92 7.22 -14.32
CA ASP A 45 -30.26 6.95 -15.60
C ASP A 45 -29.35 8.12 -16.01
N THR A 46 -29.85 9.36 -15.92
CA THR A 46 -29.04 10.56 -16.17
C THR A 46 -27.84 10.63 -15.22
N LEU A 47 -28.05 10.31 -13.95
CA LEU A 47 -26.99 10.31 -12.94
C LEU A 47 -25.93 9.26 -13.27
N SER A 48 -26.34 8.08 -13.75
CA SER A 48 -25.46 7.01 -14.21
C SER A 48 -24.63 7.45 -15.42
N ASP A 49 -25.24 8.10 -16.41
CA ASP A 49 -24.54 8.62 -17.60
C ASP A 49 -23.48 9.66 -17.22
N ILE A 50 -23.81 10.54 -16.26
CA ILE A 50 -22.87 11.54 -15.74
C ILE A 50 -21.74 10.86 -14.96
N ALA A 51 -22.05 9.87 -14.14
CA ALA A 51 -21.07 9.11 -13.35
C ALA A 51 -20.09 8.38 -14.26
N GLU A 52 -20.58 7.68 -15.28
CA GLU A 52 -19.77 6.98 -16.28
C GLU A 52 -18.88 7.96 -17.06
N ALA A 53 -19.44 9.10 -17.51
CA ALA A 53 -18.69 10.13 -18.22
C ALA A 53 -17.57 10.78 -17.37
N LEU A 54 -17.76 10.82 -16.05
CA LEU A 54 -16.78 11.30 -15.08
C LEU A 54 -15.81 10.20 -14.61
N GLY A 55 -16.13 8.92 -14.83
CA GLY A 55 -15.39 7.79 -14.29
C GLY A 55 -15.48 7.70 -12.77
N VAL A 56 -16.66 7.93 -12.20
CA VAL A 56 -16.97 7.81 -10.76
C VAL A 56 -18.21 6.95 -10.57
N SER A 57 -18.52 6.57 -9.33
CA SER A 57 -19.77 5.85 -9.03
C SER A 57 -20.96 6.83 -8.91
N THR A 58 -22.18 6.31 -9.09
CA THR A 58 -23.39 7.09 -8.81
C THR A 58 -23.51 7.47 -7.33
N ALA A 59 -22.99 6.63 -6.42
CA ALA A 59 -22.91 6.91 -5.00
C ALA A 59 -22.04 8.14 -4.72
N ASP A 60 -20.90 8.29 -5.41
CA ASP A 60 -20.04 9.48 -5.31
C ASP A 60 -20.79 10.76 -5.69
N LEU A 61 -21.66 10.71 -6.70
CA LEU A 61 -22.47 11.87 -7.09
C LEU A 61 -23.56 12.19 -6.07
N LEU A 62 -24.15 11.17 -5.44
CA LEU A 62 -25.21 11.33 -4.43
C LEU A 62 -24.68 11.85 -3.09
N HIS A 63 -23.56 11.29 -2.62
CA HIS A 63 -23.04 11.54 -1.29
C HIS A 63 -21.85 12.53 -1.28
N GLY A 64 -21.26 12.79 -2.45
CA GLY A 64 -19.95 13.41 -2.57
C GLY A 64 -18.85 12.37 -2.35
N ARG A 65 -17.57 12.71 -2.61
CA ARG A 65 -16.50 11.92 -1.98
C ARG A 65 -16.70 12.00 -0.48
N GLU A 66 -16.71 10.86 0.19
CA GLU A 66 -16.45 10.87 1.62
C GLU A 66 -15.08 11.50 1.83
N SER A 67 -15.04 12.55 2.64
CA SER A 67 -13.75 13.10 3.05
C SER A 67 -13.00 12.00 3.79
N PHE A 68 -11.67 12.02 3.69
CA PHE A 68 -10.81 11.10 4.44
C PHE A 68 -11.23 10.93 5.91
N GLY A 69 -11.63 12.04 6.55
CA GLY A 69 -12.16 12.04 7.91
C GLY A 69 -13.46 11.26 8.08
N LYS A 70 -14.44 11.48 7.21
CA LYS A 70 -15.70 10.73 7.23
C LYS A 70 -15.49 9.26 6.97
N PHE A 71 -14.62 8.92 6.01
CA PHE A 71 -14.24 7.54 5.72
C PHE A 71 -13.66 6.86 6.96
N ILE A 72 -12.64 7.46 7.60
CA ILE A 72 -12.05 6.91 8.82
C ILE A 72 -13.11 6.70 9.91
N ARG A 73 -13.97 7.70 10.12
CA ARG A 73 -15.02 7.64 11.14
C ARG A 73 -16.00 6.49 10.87
N LEU A 74 -16.46 6.38 9.63
CA LEU A 74 -17.41 5.35 9.21
C LEU A 74 -16.83 3.96 9.43
N GLU A 75 -15.62 3.71 8.90
CA GLU A 75 -14.95 2.41 9.01
C GLU A 75 -14.65 2.06 10.47
N ARG A 76 -14.23 3.04 11.28
CA ARG A 76 -14.02 2.86 12.72
C ARG A 76 -15.32 2.46 13.44
N GLU A 77 -16.42 3.15 13.16
CA GLU A 77 -17.73 2.86 13.76
C GLU A 77 -18.27 1.51 13.31
N MET A 78 -18.07 1.14 12.03
CA MET A 78 -18.45 -0.17 11.49
C MET A 78 -17.64 -1.32 12.10
N ALA A 79 -16.35 -1.10 12.36
CA ALA A 79 -15.48 -2.03 13.09
C ALA A 79 -15.78 -2.09 14.60
N GLY A 80 -16.69 -1.24 15.11
CA GLY A 80 -17.03 -1.19 16.53
C GLY A 80 -15.92 -0.62 17.42
N LEU A 81 -15.01 0.18 16.84
CA LEU A 81 -13.83 0.70 17.53
C LEU A 81 -14.09 2.08 18.15
N SER A 82 -13.58 2.28 19.36
CA SER A 82 -13.51 3.62 19.96
C SER A 82 -12.38 4.43 19.34
N LEU A 83 -12.50 5.76 19.40
CA LEU A 83 -11.44 6.66 18.92
C LEU A 83 -10.13 6.44 19.71
N GLU A 84 -10.23 6.21 21.01
CA GLU A 84 -9.11 5.85 21.88
C GLU A 84 -8.39 4.58 21.42
N GLU A 85 -9.14 3.54 21.04
CA GLU A 85 -8.55 2.27 20.60
C GLU A 85 -7.78 2.42 19.29
N VAL A 86 -8.32 3.19 18.34
CA VAL A 86 -7.60 3.50 17.10
C VAL A 86 -6.33 4.27 17.39
N CYS A 87 -6.38 5.30 18.23
CA CYS A 87 -5.21 6.08 18.63
C CYS A 87 -4.13 5.22 19.31
N ARG A 88 -4.54 4.31 20.20
CA ARG A 88 -3.63 3.41 20.90
C ARG A 88 -2.89 2.47 19.95
N ARG A 89 -3.59 1.91 18.96
CA ARG A 89 -3.00 0.96 17.99
C ARG A 89 -2.18 1.64 16.89
N THR A 90 -2.62 2.82 16.44
CA THR A 90 -1.95 3.56 15.36
C THR A 90 -0.82 4.44 15.85
N GLY A 91 -0.89 4.93 17.10
CA GLY A 91 -0.02 5.99 17.62
C GLY A 91 -0.45 7.40 17.22
N ILE A 92 -1.61 7.56 16.56
CA ILE A 92 -2.15 8.87 16.17
C ILE A 92 -2.65 9.59 17.43
N ASN A 93 -2.38 10.89 17.53
CA ASN A 93 -2.89 11.70 18.62
C ASN A 93 -4.43 11.81 18.57
N GLU A 94 -5.10 11.65 19.71
CA GLU A 94 -6.57 11.67 19.81
C GLU A 94 -7.20 12.98 19.29
N THR A 95 -6.59 14.12 19.61
CA THR A 95 -7.05 15.42 19.12
C THR A 95 -6.85 15.54 17.61
N GLN A 96 -5.78 14.96 17.07
CA GLN A 96 -5.52 14.94 15.62
C GLN A 96 -6.57 14.07 14.91
N LEU A 97 -6.81 12.85 15.38
CA LEU A 97 -7.79 11.94 14.78
C LEU A 97 -9.20 12.51 14.85
N SER A 98 -9.59 13.07 16.00
CA SER A 98 -10.89 13.74 16.18
C SER A 98 -11.07 14.93 15.24
N ARG A 99 -10.05 15.77 15.03
CA ARG A 99 -10.13 16.87 14.06
C ARG A 99 -10.26 16.38 12.62
N ILE A 100 -9.56 15.30 12.28
CA ILE A 100 -9.64 14.67 10.95
C ILE A 100 -11.07 14.16 10.73
N GLU A 101 -11.62 13.37 11.65
CA GLU A 101 -12.99 12.81 11.54
C GLU A 101 -14.09 13.88 11.50
N ASN A 102 -13.86 15.04 12.11
CA ASN A 102 -14.81 16.15 12.14
C ASN A 102 -14.59 17.21 11.03
N GLU A 103 -13.74 16.92 10.04
CA GLU A 103 -13.46 17.80 8.88
C GLU A 103 -12.87 19.17 9.25
N ASP A 104 -12.20 19.29 10.41
CA ASP A 104 -11.84 20.58 11.02
C ASP A 104 -10.48 21.17 10.57
N THR A 105 -9.70 20.50 9.72
CA THR A 105 -8.52 21.13 9.10
C THR A 105 -8.08 20.51 7.77
N THR A 106 -7.49 21.37 6.94
CA THR A 106 -6.79 21.12 5.66
C THR A 106 -5.74 20.02 5.74
N SER A 107 -5.79 19.08 4.78
CA SER A 107 -4.66 18.24 4.31
C SER A 107 -3.76 17.66 5.42
N HIS A 108 -4.26 16.67 6.16
CA HIS A 108 -3.41 15.87 7.04
C HIS A 108 -2.91 14.64 6.27
N TYR A 109 -1.68 14.73 5.76
CA TYR A 109 -0.98 13.55 5.27
C TYR A 109 -0.41 12.80 6.48
N PHE A 110 -0.83 11.55 6.66
CA PHE A 110 -0.11 10.61 7.50
C PHE A 110 1.12 10.09 6.75
N ASP A 111 2.17 9.75 7.49
CA ASP A 111 3.27 8.98 6.89
C ASP A 111 2.80 7.57 6.50
N VAL A 112 3.55 6.91 5.62
CA VAL A 112 3.23 5.56 5.11
C VAL A 112 3.03 4.56 6.26
N LYS A 113 3.85 4.66 7.31
CA LYS A 113 3.79 3.78 8.48
C LYS A 113 2.48 3.93 9.25
N THR A 114 2.04 5.16 9.45
CA THR A 114 0.79 5.50 10.14
C THR A 114 -0.42 5.13 9.28
N MET A 115 -0.34 5.36 7.96
CA MET A 115 -1.37 4.92 7.02
C MET A 115 -1.57 3.40 7.07
N LYS A 116 -0.47 2.63 7.15
CA LYS A 116 -0.53 1.15 7.21
C LYS A 116 -1.23 0.67 8.47
N LYS A 117 -0.77 1.16 9.62
CA LYS A 117 -1.42 0.86 10.91
C LYS A 117 -2.89 1.26 10.92
N LEU A 118 -3.22 2.40 10.32
CA LEU A 118 -4.60 2.86 10.26
C LEU A 118 -5.44 1.93 9.37
N ALA A 119 -4.92 1.51 8.21
CA ALA A 119 -5.58 0.54 7.33
C ALA A 119 -5.84 -0.80 8.04
N GLU A 120 -4.81 -1.34 8.72
CA GLU A 120 -4.90 -2.58 9.51
C GLU A 120 -5.94 -2.46 10.63
N VAL A 121 -5.92 -1.36 11.38
CA VAL A 121 -6.84 -1.15 12.52
C VAL A 121 -8.28 -1.03 12.05
N LEU A 122 -8.51 -0.32 10.95
CA LEU A 122 -9.84 -0.12 10.37
C LEU A 122 -10.31 -1.32 9.53
N ASN A 123 -9.45 -2.31 9.30
CA ASN A 123 -9.70 -3.44 8.41
C ASN A 123 -10.13 -3.03 7.00
N VAL A 124 -9.40 -2.08 6.41
CA VAL A 124 -9.62 -1.58 5.05
C VAL A 124 -8.36 -1.76 4.21
N SER A 125 -8.53 -1.92 2.90
CA SER A 125 -7.35 -2.00 2.01
C SER A 125 -6.61 -0.66 1.98
N TYR A 126 -5.30 -0.74 1.79
CA TYR A 126 -4.44 0.42 1.63
C TYR A 126 -4.88 1.31 0.46
N VAL A 127 -5.41 0.68 -0.60
CA VAL A 127 -5.96 1.37 -1.77
C VAL A 127 -7.14 2.24 -1.39
N GLN A 128 -8.13 1.69 -0.69
CA GLN A 128 -9.32 2.43 -0.25
C GLN A 128 -8.94 3.61 0.65
N LEU A 129 -8.01 3.39 1.59
CA LEU A 129 -7.57 4.44 2.51
C LEU A 129 -6.90 5.60 1.76
N TYR A 130 -6.03 5.32 0.77
CA TYR A 130 -5.40 6.35 -0.06
C TYR A 130 -6.37 7.02 -1.03
N GLU A 131 -7.35 6.30 -1.58
CA GLU A 131 -8.40 6.89 -2.39
C GLU A 131 -9.23 7.90 -1.59
N ALA A 132 -9.53 7.58 -0.33
CA ALA A 132 -10.25 8.45 0.60
C ALA A 132 -9.45 9.72 0.95
N THR A 133 -8.12 9.70 0.91
CA THR A 133 -7.30 10.92 1.08
C THR A 133 -7.49 11.93 -0.06
N GLY A 134 -7.93 11.46 -1.23
CA GLY A 134 -7.95 12.26 -2.45
C GLY A 134 -6.56 12.48 -3.09
N ALA A 135 -5.50 11.85 -2.58
CA ALA A 135 -4.15 11.97 -3.16
C ALA A 135 -4.04 11.34 -4.57
N LEU A 136 -4.92 10.39 -4.89
CA LEU A 136 -4.89 9.63 -6.15
C LEU A 136 -5.80 10.20 -7.25
N ILE A 137 -6.47 11.32 -6.99
CA ILE A 137 -7.53 11.87 -7.86
C ILE A 137 -7.01 12.25 -9.24
N ASP A 138 -5.84 12.88 -9.24
CA ASP A 138 -5.21 13.43 -10.44
C ASP A 138 -4.32 12.41 -11.15
N LEU A 139 -4.13 11.22 -10.57
CA LEU A 139 -3.32 10.15 -11.14
C LEU A 139 -4.12 9.32 -12.15
N THR A 140 -3.48 8.98 -13.26
CA THR A 140 -3.96 7.96 -14.19
C THR A 140 -3.90 6.57 -13.57
N GLU A 141 -4.63 5.60 -14.12
CA GLU A 141 -4.59 4.21 -13.63
C GLU A 141 -3.19 3.59 -13.66
N GLN A 142 -2.36 3.98 -14.64
CA GLN A 142 -0.96 3.55 -14.71
C GLN A 142 -0.13 4.18 -13.58
N GLU A 143 -0.29 5.48 -13.32
CA GLU A 143 0.42 6.17 -12.24
C GLU A 143 -0.02 5.69 -10.85
N LYS A 144 -1.30 5.38 -10.66
CA LYS A 144 -1.80 4.73 -9.44
C LYS A 144 -1.15 3.37 -9.25
N LYS A 145 -1.09 2.57 -10.31
CA LYS A 145 -0.45 1.26 -10.27
C LYS A 145 1.02 1.37 -9.89
N GLU A 146 1.77 2.27 -10.52
CA GLU A 146 3.17 2.53 -10.21
C GLU A 146 3.36 3.03 -8.77
N PHE A 147 2.46 3.89 -8.29
CA PHE A 147 2.44 4.37 -6.91
C PHE A 147 2.27 3.21 -5.91
N PHE A 148 1.27 2.34 -6.10
CA PHE A 148 1.08 1.19 -5.23
C PHE A 148 2.20 0.14 -5.36
N GLU A 149 2.67 -0.14 -6.58
CA GLU A 149 3.84 -1.01 -6.81
C GLU A 149 5.08 -0.50 -6.06
N SER A 150 5.28 0.82 -5.97
CA SER A 150 6.38 1.40 -5.20
C SER A 150 6.26 1.15 -3.69
N LEU A 151 5.03 1.20 -3.15
CA LEU A 151 4.74 0.92 -1.74
C LEU A 151 4.95 -0.55 -1.41
N TYR A 152 4.46 -1.46 -2.26
CA TYR A 152 4.68 -2.90 -2.10
C TYR A 152 6.16 -3.28 -2.20
N LYS A 153 6.92 -2.64 -3.10
CA LYS A 153 8.38 -2.83 -3.17
C LYS A 153 9.07 -2.40 -1.88
N GLU A 154 8.64 -1.30 -1.28
CA GLU A 154 9.19 -0.84 0.00
C GLU A 154 8.91 -1.83 1.13
N ASP A 155 7.69 -2.38 1.21
CA ASP A 155 7.33 -3.41 2.21
C ASP A 155 8.13 -4.68 2.04
N TYR A 156 8.17 -5.18 0.82
CA TYR A 156 8.94 -6.37 0.49
C TYR A 156 10.40 -6.21 0.92
N ILE A 157 11.03 -5.09 0.59
CA ILE A 157 12.43 -4.83 0.96
C ILE A 157 12.60 -4.71 2.48
N ASN A 158 11.64 -4.12 3.20
CA ASN A 158 11.67 -4.05 4.66
C ASN A 158 11.63 -5.44 5.32
N GLU A 159 10.77 -6.33 4.83
CA GLU A 159 10.72 -7.72 5.29
C GLU A 159 12.02 -8.44 5.03
N GLN A 160 12.65 -8.22 3.87
CA GLN A 160 13.94 -8.83 3.57
C GLN A 160 15.08 -8.33 4.45
N VAL A 161 15.10 -7.03 4.75
CA VAL A 161 16.04 -6.48 5.74
C VAL A 161 15.85 -7.19 7.08
N LEU A 162 14.61 -7.32 7.56
CA LEU A 162 14.29 -8.00 8.81
C LEU A 162 14.71 -9.47 8.81
N PHE A 163 14.32 -10.21 7.77
CA PHE A 163 14.66 -11.61 7.60
C PHE A 163 16.18 -11.81 7.63
N THR A 164 16.91 -11.02 6.84
CA THR A 164 18.37 -11.11 6.75
C THR A 164 19.04 -10.79 8.07
N LEU A 165 18.57 -9.76 8.79
CA LEU A 165 19.05 -9.46 10.14
C LEU A 165 18.79 -10.63 11.08
N ASN A 166 17.58 -11.19 11.09
CA ASN A 166 17.20 -12.31 11.96
C ASN A 166 18.02 -13.59 11.78
N LEU A 167 18.78 -13.73 10.69
CA LEU A 167 19.77 -14.81 10.55
C LEU A 167 20.90 -14.71 11.59
N PHE A 168 21.15 -13.52 12.13
CA PHE A 168 22.22 -13.24 13.08
C PHE A 168 21.66 -13.08 14.49
N ASP A 169 21.98 -14.03 15.37
CA ASP A 169 21.74 -13.90 16.81
C ASP A 169 23.08 -13.68 17.54
N PHE A 170 23.21 -12.51 18.16
CA PHE A 170 24.40 -12.12 18.92
C PHE A 170 24.18 -12.16 20.44
N THR A 171 23.01 -12.60 20.92
CA THR A 171 22.64 -12.55 22.34
C THR A 171 23.40 -13.56 23.19
N ASP A 172 23.89 -14.65 22.60
CA ASP A 172 24.62 -15.70 23.30
C ASP A 172 26.14 -15.46 23.41
N GLY A 173 26.65 -14.40 22.77
CA GLY A 173 28.04 -13.97 22.81
C GLY A 173 29.04 -14.96 22.18
N LYS A 174 28.57 -16.00 21.48
CA LYS A 174 29.45 -17.10 21.05
C LYS A 174 30.27 -16.82 19.80
N ASN A 175 29.95 -15.79 19.01
CA ASN A 175 30.65 -15.51 17.75
C ASN A 175 31.09 -14.04 17.62
N LYS A 176 32.13 -13.66 18.38
CA LYS A 176 32.71 -12.31 18.37
C LYS A 176 33.34 -11.92 17.03
N GLU A 177 33.86 -12.89 16.29
CA GLU A 177 34.45 -12.68 14.96
C GLU A 177 33.35 -12.34 13.95
N LEU A 178 32.28 -13.12 13.91
CA LEU A 178 31.10 -12.81 13.09
C LEU A 178 30.47 -11.46 13.44
N LEU A 179 30.37 -11.13 14.74
CA LEU A 179 29.85 -9.83 15.18
C LEU A 179 30.73 -8.68 14.66
N ALA A 180 32.05 -8.82 14.70
CA ALA A 180 32.98 -7.81 14.19
C ALA A 180 32.86 -7.65 12.66
N GLU A 181 32.79 -8.76 11.92
CA GLU A 181 32.58 -8.74 10.46
C GLU A 181 31.24 -8.10 10.10
N PHE A 182 30.16 -8.48 10.78
CA PHE A 182 28.83 -7.90 10.60
C PHE A 182 28.82 -6.38 10.79
N ILE A 183 29.43 -5.90 11.89
CA ILE A 183 29.54 -4.47 12.18
C ILE A 183 30.37 -3.76 11.09
N ASN A 184 31.48 -4.37 10.65
CA ASN A 184 32.33 -3.78 9.62
C ASN A 184 31.60 -3.68 8.28
N THR A 185 30.90 -4.73 7.86
CA THR A 185 30.10 -4.76 6.62
C THR A 185 29.06 -3.64 6.61
N LEU A 186 28.29 -3.47 7.69
CA LEU A 186 27.32 -2.38 7.78
C LEU A 186 27.97 -1.00 7.78
N SER A 187 29.08 -0.85 8.51
CA SER A 187 29.85 0.40 8.57
C SER A 187 30.35 0.84 7.19
N GLU A 188 30.88 -0.09 6.41
CA GLU A 188 31.37 0.17 5.05
C GLU A 188 30.24 0.62 4.11
N LEU A 189 29.08 -0.05 4.16
CA LEU A 189 27.92 0.32 3.36
C LEU A 189 27.41 1.73 3.70
N ILE A 190 27.34 2.05 5.00
CA ILE A 190 26.92 3.37 5.47
C ILE A 190 27.88 4.44 4.97
N VAL A 191 29.19 4.24 5.12
CA VAL A 191 30.21 5.19 4.63
C VAL A 191 30.12 5.36 3.11
N LYS A 192 29.99 4.27 2.36
CA LYS A 192 29.89 4.27 0.89
C LYS A 192 28.64 4.98 0.39
N SER A 193 27.52 4.83 1.10
CA SER A 193 26.25 5.47 0.76
C SER A 193 26.27 7.00 0.96
N LYS A 194 27.27 7.54 1.67
CA LYS A 194 27.36 8.95 2.10
C LYS A 194 26.16 9.43 2.94
N LYS A 195 25.37 8.51 3.51
CA LYS A 195 24.20 8.83 4.33
C LYS A 195 24.61 9.08 5.78
N LYS A 196 23.88 9.96 6.47
CA LYS A 196 24.05 10.18 7.91
C LYS A 196 23.27 9.10 8.66
N PHE A 197 23.96 8.06 9.10
CA PHE A 197 23.38 6.99 9.88
C PHE A 197 24.08 6.93 11.25
N THR A 198 23.31 6.97 12.33
CA THR A 198 23.83 6.88 13.70
C THR A 198 23.20 5.68 14.39
N PHE A 199 24.00 4.72 14.85
CA PHE A 199 23.53 3.56 15.59
C PHE A 199 24.51 3.20 16.70
N SER A 200 23.97 2.68 17.81
CA SER A 200 24.76 2.21 18.95
C SER A 200 25.39 0.85 18.63
N ILE A 201 26.70 0.72 18.80
CA ILE A 201 27.51 -0.40 18.29
C ILE A 201 27.42 -1.67 19.18
N ASN A 202 26.89 -1.57 20.40
CA ASN A 202 26.81 -2.74 21.29
C ASN A 202 25.60 -3.63 20.97
N LEU A 203 25.70 -4.42 19.90
CA LEU A 203 24.63 -5.30 19.42
C LEU A 203 24.43 -6.58 20.28
N GLU A 204 25.26 -6.82 21.31
CA GLU A 204 25.03 -7.90 22.28
C GLU A 204 23.80 -7.61 23.17
N LYS A 205 23.40 -6.34 23.27
CA LYS A 205 22.18 -5.93 23.97
C LYS A 205 20.97 -5.97 23.04
N PRO A 206 19.88 -6.68 23.41
CA PRO A 206 18.68 -6.78 22.58
C PRO A 206 18.09 -5.42 22.18
N GLU A 207 18.12 -4.41 23.07
CA GLU A 207 17.62 -3.07 22.75
C GLU A 207 18.36 -2.39 21.59
N ASN A 208 19.69 -2.57 21.50
CA ASN A 208 20.50 -1.95 20.47
C ASN A 208 20.32 -2.67 19.13
N TYR A 209 20.14 -3.99 19.16
CA TYR A 209 19.83 -4.77 17.97
C TYR A 209 18.45 -4.42 17.41
N GLN A 210 17.46 -4.24 18.28
CA GLN A 210 16.14 -3.75 17.86
C GLN A 210 16.20 -2.32 17.30
N GLN A 211 17.02 -1.44 17.91
CA GLN A 211 17.24 -0.09 17.39
C GLN A 211 17.84 -0.11 15.98
N LEU A 212 18.80 -1.02 15.71
CA LEU A 212 19.37 -1.22 14.37
C LEU A 212 18.30 -1.64 13.36
N LYS A 213 17.47 -2.63 13.70
CA LYS A 213 16.35 -3.08 12.84
C LYS A 213 15.45 -1.91 12.48
N ASN A 214 14.99 -1.16 13.48
CA ASN A 214 14.09 -0.02 13.28
C ASN A 214 14.75 1.06 12.40
N ASN A 215 16.01 1.41 12.65
CA ASN A 215 16.72 2.42 11.88
C ASN A 215 16.91 2.02 10.40
N LEU A 216 17.13 0.74 10.11
CA LEU A 216 17.26 0.25 8.73
C LEU A 216 15.90 0.21 8.01
N ILE A 217 14.83 -0.20 8.70
CA ILE A 217 13.46 -0.23 8.14
C ILE A 217 12.94 1.18 7.87
N ASP A 218 13.12 2.11 8.81
CA ASP A 218 12.61 3.48 8.69
C ASP A 218 13.40 4.33 7.65
N HIS A 219 14.38 3.74 6.95
CA HIS A 219 15.20 4.44 5.95
C HIS A 219 14.61 4.35 4.54
N ASN A 220 14.21 5.47 3.92
CA ASN A 220 13.48 5.47 2.63
C ASN A 220 14.35 5.20 1.37
N ASP A 221 15.50 4.52 1.51
CA ASP A 221 16.44 4.29 0.40
C ASP A 221 16.49 2.80 0.06
N ILE A 222 15.76 2.44 -0.98
CA ILE A 222 15.60 1.05 -1.43
C ILE A 222 16.94 0.47 -1.91
N ASP A 223 17.78 1.25 -2.59
CA ASP A 223 19.08 0.80 -3.09
C ASP A 223 20.04 0.49 -1.94
N PHE A 224 20.04 1.35 -0.91
CA PHE A 224 20.80 1.12 0.31
C PHE A 224 20.34 -0.15 1.04
N LYS A 225 19.03 -0.30 1.24
CA LYS A 225 18.44 -1.51 1.88
C LYS A 225 18.79 -2.78 1.10
N SER A 226 18.71 -2.73 -0.23
CA SER A 226 19.11 -3.85 -1.11
C SER A 226 20.59 -4.20 -0.95
N SER A 227 21.46 -3.20 -0.87
CA SER A 227 22.90 -3.41 -0.63
C SER A 227 23.17 -4.05 0.74
N VAL A 228 22.40 -3.69 1.76
CA VAL A 228 22.47 -4.30 3.10
C VAL A 228 22.07 -5.78 3.04
N ILE A 229 20.94 -6.09 2.39
CA ILE A 229 20.46 -7.48 2.22
C ILE A 229 21.52 -8.33 1.52
N GLU A 230 22.06 -7.86 0.39
CA GLU A 230 23.07 -8.59 -0.39
C GLU A 230 24.34 -8.87 0.44
N ALA A 231 24.87 -7.84 1.11
CA ALA A 231 26.10 -7.96 1.87
C ALA A 231 25.95 -8.91 3.07
N LEU A 232 24.84 -8.79 3.81
CA LEU A 232 24.58 -9.64 4.96
C LEU A 232 24.24 -11.09 4.56
N SER A 233 23.55 -11.29 3.44
CA SER A 233 23.30 -12.64 2.90
C SER A 233 24.60 -13.35 2.53
N ASN A 234 25.53 -12.63 1.90
CA ASN A 234 26.88 -13.14 1.60
C ASN A 234 27.68 -13.47 2.87
N LEU A 235 27.55 -12.65 3.91
CA LEU A 235 28.18 -12.93 5.21
C LEU A 235 27.58 -14.19 5.87
N ALA A 236 26.26 -14.33 5.83
CA ALA A 236 25.57 -15.51 6.37
C ALA A 236 26.03 -16.80 5.67
N LEU A 237 26.25 -16.75 4.36
CA LEU A 237 26.80 -17.86 3.58
C LEU A 237 28.23 -18.22 3.97
N GLN A 238 29.11 -17.22 4.08
CA GLN A 238 30.51 -17.41 4.45
C GLN A 238 30.62 -18.16 5.80
N HIS A 239 29.74 -17.82 6.73
CA HIS A 239 29.67 -18.43 8.06
C HIS A 239 28.74 -19.65 8.15
N LYS A 240 28.19 -20.12 7.02
CA LYS A 240 27.30 -21.29 6.92
C LYS A 240 26.08 -21.23 7.84
N ILE A 241 25.55 -20.02 8.05
CA ILE A 241 24.34 -19.77 8.84
C ILE A 241 23.09 -20.29 8.09
N THR A 242 23.10 -20.25 6.75
CA THR A 242 22.03 -20.78 5.88
C THR A 242 22.60 -21.37 4.58
N GLU A 243 21.95 -22.42 4.04
CA GLU A 243 22.29 -23.04 2.74
C GLU A 243 21.46 -22.49 1.55
N LYS A 244 20.36 -21.76 1.81
CA LYS A 244 19.53 -21.11 0.78
C LYS A 244 19.57 -19.61 0.95
N ILE A 245 19.94 -18.94 -0.15
CA ILE A 245 20.36 -17.53 -0.17
C ILE A 245 19.21 -16.63 -0.60
N ASN A 246 18.20 -17.19 -1.24
CA ASN A 246 17.18 -16.40 -1.90
C ASN A 246 15.79 -16.73 -1.37
N PRO A 247 15.22 -15.87 -0.51
CA PRO A 247 13.83 -15.95 -0.13
C PRO A 247 12.88 -15.52 -1.27
N LEU A 248 13.40 -14.93 -2.37
CA LEU A 248 12.60 -14.57 -3.55
C LEU A 248 12.42 -15.71 -4.55
N PRO A 249 11.32 -15.68 -5.32
CA PRO A 249 11.16 -16.49 -6.53
C PRO A 249 12.02 -16.03 -7.72
N PHE A 250 12.86 -14.98 -7.59
CA PHE A 250 13.68 -14.37 -8.67
C PHE A 250 15.17 -14.63 -8.44
N LYS A 251 16.04 -14.56 -9.46
CA LYS A 251 17.47 -14.93 -9.30
C LYS A 251 18.33 -13.82 -8.66
N THR A 252 17.94 -12.55 -8.78
CA THR A 252 18.63 -11.40 -8.14
C THR A 252 17.65 -10.27 -7.78
N GLU A 253 18.01 -9.41 -6.82
CA GLU A 253 17.22 -8.23 -6.41
C GLU A 253 17.06 -7.22 -7.55
N ARG A 254 18.08 -7.09 -8.42
CA ARG A 254 17.99 -6.27 -9.64
C ARG A 254 16.93 -6.80 -10.61
N GLU A 255 16.79 -8.11 -10.72
CA GLU A 255 15.73 -8.75 -11.54
C GLU A 255 14.34 -8.50 -10.93
N PHE A 256 14.22 -8.50 -9.60
CA PHE A 256 13.00 -8.08 -8.90
C PHE A 256 12.66 -6.60 -9.13
N ILE A 257 13.65 -5.71 -9.03
CA ILE A 257 13.46 -4.25 -9.18
C ILE A 257 13.09 -3.89 -10.62
N HIS A 258 13.67 -4.57 -11.62
CA HIS A 258 13.59 -4.18 -13.03
C HIS A 258 12.69 -5.05 -13.92
N ASP A 259 12.42 -6.32 -13.60
CA ASP A 259 11.76 -7.27 -14.52
C ASP A 259 10.47 -7.89 -13.97
N ALA A 260 10.13 -7.62 -12.71
CA ALA A 260 9.07 -8.34 -12.05
C ALA A 260 7.68 -7.79 -12.45
N LYS A 261 7.09 -8.39 -13.49
CA LYS A 261 5.63 -8.58 -13.62
C LYS A 261 5.17 -9.45 -12.44
N ILE A 262 5.06 -8.87 -11.24
CA ILE A 262 4.75 -9.62 -10.00
C ILE A 262 3.28 -10.07 -9.98
N ASP A 263 2.38 -9.34 -10.63
CA ASP A 263 1.01 -9.81 -10.85
C ASP A 263 0.84 -10.32 -12.27
N LEU A 264 0.86 -11.64 -12.40
CA LEU A 264 0.17 -12.27 -13.52
C LEU A 264 -1.34 -12.09 -13.26
N ALA A 265 -2.02 -11.42 -14.18
CA ALA A 265 -3.48 -11.35 -14.15
C ALA A 265 -4.06 -12.77 -14.14
N ASP A 266 -5.26 -12.96 -13.59
CA ASP A 266 -5.89 -14.29 -13.45
C ASP A 266 -5.88 -15.09 -14.77
N LYS A 267 -6.05 -14.39 -15.90
CA LYS A 267 -6.01 -14.98 -17.25
C LYS A 267 -4.64 -15.53 -17.63
N ASP A 268 -3.56 -14.90 -17.16
CA ASP A 268 -2.19 -15.31 -17.45
C ASP A 268 -1.75 -16.46 -16.53
N LEU A 269 -2.26 -16.51 -15.29
CA LEU A 269 -2.07 -17.66 -14.39
C LEU A 269 -2.75 -18.92 -14.93
N VAL A 270 -4.00 -18.79 -15.41
CA VAL A 270 -4.76 -19.89 -16.05
C VAL A 270 -4.02 -20.45 -17.26
N LYS A 271 -3.42 -19.60 -18.10
CA LYS A 271 -2.65 -20.02 -19.28
C LYS A 271 -1.33 -20.70 -18.92
N LYS A 272 -0.68 -20.24 -17.85
CA LYS A 272 0.64 -20.73 -17.43
C LYS A 272 0.55 -22.09 -16.72
N TYR A 273 -0.54 -22.36 -16.02
CA TYR A 273 -0.77 -23.61 -15.28
C TYR A 273 -2.10 -24.30 -15.66
N PRO A 274 -2.24 -24.75 -16.92
CA PRO A 274 -3.52 -25.25 -17.44
C PRO A 274 -3.93 -26.64 -16.90
N THR A 275 -3.05 -27.32 -16.15
CA THR A 275 -3.15 -28.74 -15.81
C THR A 275 -3.20 -29.03 -14.31
N ILE A 276 -3.71 -28.09 -13.50
CA ILE A 276 -3.98 -28.38 -12.09
C ILE A 276 -5.22 -29.29 -12.04
N SER A 277 -5.08 -30.43 -11.36
CA SER A 277 -6.13 -31.43 -11.19
C SER A 277 -6.36 -31.70 -9.72
N VAL A 278 -7.63 -31.92 -9.37
CA VAL A 278 -8.07 -32.31 -8.03
C VAL A 278 -8.85 -33.61 -8.20
N ASP A 279 -8.54 -34.62 -7.39
CA ASP A 279 -9.13 -35.97 -7.46
C ASP A 279 -9.02 -36.64 -8.85
N GLY A 280 -7.91 -36.37 -9.56
CA GLY A 280 -7.65 -36.93 -10.88
C GLY A 280 -8.46 -36.31 -12.02
N ARG A 281 -9.19 -35.21 -11.77
CA ARG A 281 -9.89 -34.43 -12.80
C ARG A 281 -9.26 -33.05 -12.98
N PRO A 282 -8.98 -32.62 -14.22
CA PRO A 282 -8.47 -31.27 -14.47
C PRO A 282 -9.53 -30.23 -14.12
N LEU A 283 -9.10 -29.14 -13.48
CA LEU A 283 -9.98 -28.03 -13.13
C LEU A 283 -10.41 -27.26 -14.37
N SER A 284 -11.67 -26.84 -14.41
CA SER A 284 -12.12 -25.86 -15.41
C SER A 284 -11.56 -24.47 -15.13
N GLU A 285 -11.49 -23.61 -16.15
CA GLU A 285 -11.00 -22.22 -16.00
C GLU A 285 -11.75 -21.45 -14.90
N LYS A 286 -13.06 -21.70 -14.74
CA LYS A 286 -13.88 -21.07 -13.71
C LYS A 286 -13.53 -21.55 -12.30
N GLU A 287 -13.21 -22.84 -12.15
CA GLU A 287 -12.78 -23.42 -10.86
C GLU A 287 -11.37 -22.95 -10.50
N LEU A 288 -10.48 -22.90 -11.50
CA LEU A 288 -9.11 -22.42 -11.31
C LEU A 288 -9.08 -20.96 -10.83
N ARG A 289 -9.93 -20.08 -11.40
CA ARG A 289 -10.05 -18.69 -10.93
C ARG A 289 -10.57 -18.59 -9.49
N LYS A 290 -11.56 -19.43 -9.12
CA LYS A 290 -12.06 -19.46 -7.73
C LYS A 290 -10.98 -19.90 -6.76
N ILE A 291 -10.18 -20.89 -7.13
CA ILE A 291 -9.05 -21.37 -6.31
C ILE A 291 -7.96 -20.30 -6.20
N ILE A 292 -7.63 -19.60 -7.29
CA ILE A 292 -6.69 -18.47 -7.25
C ILE A 292 -7.21 -17.37 -6.30
N GLY A 293 -8.50 -17.01 -6.40
CA GLY A 293 -9.12 -16.04 -5.51
C GLY A 293 -9.11 -16.50 -4.05
N LEU A 294 -9.41 -17.78 -3.79
CA LEU A 294 -9.41 -18.35 -2.44
C LEU A 294 -8.00 -18.40 -1.85
N ILE A 295 -6.98 -18.82 -2.62
CA ILE A 295 -5.58 -18.84 -2.17
C ILE A 295 -5.07 -17.42 -1.88
N ARG A 296 -5.48 -16.42 -2.68
CA ARG A 296 -5.15 -15.03 -2.39
C ARG A 296 -5.78 -14.57 -1.08
N MET A 297 -7.07 -14.85 -0.90
CA MET A 297 -7.80 -14.55 0.33
C MET A 297 -7.22 -15.29 1.55
N ASP A 298 -6.86 -16.57 1.41
CA ASP A 298 -6.26 -17.36 2.50
C ASP A 298 -4.86 -16.89 2.84
N ARG A 299 -4.06 -16.42 1.86
CA ARG A 299 -2.75 -15.81 2.13
C ARG A 299 -2.89 -14.45 2.82
N GLU A 300 -3.91 -13.68 2.46
CA GLU A 300 -4.29 -12.47 3.19
C GLU A 300 -4.72 -12.77 4.65
N LEU A 301 -5.19 -14.00 4.93
CA LEU A 301 -5.60 -14.47 6.27
C LEU A 301 -4.50 -15.20 7.04
N GLU A 302 -3.52 -15.85 6.38
CA GLU A 302 -2.39 -16.55 7.01
C GLU A 302 -1.21 -15.62 7.36
N GLU A 303 -1.21 -14.38 6.84
CA GLU A 303 -0.30 -13.32 7.27
C GLU A 303 -0.78 -12.61 8.58
N GLU A 304 -1.87 -13.09 9.20
CA GLU A 304 -2.27 -12.80 10.59
C GLU A 304 -1.84 -13.89 11.59
#